data_AF-A0A6N7GXM6-F1
#
_entry.id   AF-A0A6N7GXM6-F1
#
_cell.length_a   1.000
_cell.length_b   1.000
_cell.length_c   1.000
_cell.angle_alpha   90.00
_cell.angle_beta   90.00
_cell.angle_gamma   90.00
#
_symmetry.space_group_name_H-M   'P 1'
#
loop_
_entity.id
_entity.type
_entity.pdbx_description
1 polymer ?
#
loop_
_entity_poly.entity_id
_entity_poly.type
_entity_poly.pdbx_seq_one_letter_code
_entity_poly.pdbx_strand_id
1 'polypeptide(L)'
;MLDVRHMINTSRAVADSPLMPSAIAPAMTRTAAGDAAQFVDFSSKQIAILFVVLTGITSIPIVLYPWPPLADYMNHLARMYIIGGGGGDADLARFYEINWQLIPNLMMDLLVPPLERLTNVYVAGQAYIAMSFVLIMSGTLALNRQLYGRWSVLPLIAFPLLYNKVFLIGTLNYVFGIGLCLWALAVWVQLRDRSVMLRLGISTVFVLALFLCHLFALGLYGLGLLAYELYRLAAIHAQQARSAEIPQRPSSSLLIDFLATGLPFLPVLPLLMMSPTWGLRGSFMWEFSGKLEGIAFVVEAYSPAAAFVLTGIVTFAAGWAVRQQALKFHPFGYVLMALGGLAYLAMPRIVFDTYMSDQRMPIALAFMAIACAHINVHHPQVRRGFATVLVLLLAIRVFEVETVWAEQSRVTTSFRESTRHIARGAKVLVAYGDAQAGEETRDLPLVHAASLAVIERSALVATNFTVPGKQVLRVRAEYRDQVDTSDGTPPSIEELIEAVEDESIVMSAYWKQWTTDFDYLYVLFTERDYENPDPALLTTIYEGRRFVLYRINRSQLEATAGN
;
A
#
# COMPACT_ATOMS: atom_id res chain seq x y z
N MET A 1 -52.70 -43.06 -14.31
CA MET A 1 -53.34 -43.70 -13.13
C MET A 1 -52.71 -45.08 -12.97
N LEU A 2 -52.36 -45.48 -11.74
CA LEU A 2 -51.66 -46.72 -11.32
C LEU A 2 -50.12 -46.64 -11.51
N ASP A 3 -49.26 -46.49 -10.51
CA ASP A 3 -49.07 -47.04 -9.16
C ASP A 3 -48.61 -48.51 -9.11
N VAL A 4 -47.67 -48.71 -8.16
CA VAL A 4 -47.38 -49.92 -7.35
C VAL A 4 -45.91 -50.36 -7.37
N ARG A 5 -45.34 -50.17 -6.17
CA ARG A 5 -44.15 -50.77 -5.58
C ARG A 5 -44.23 -52.30 -5.49
N HIS A 6 -43.14 -52.98 -5.84
CA HIS A 6 -42.51 -54.15 -5.19
C HIS A 6 -41.47 -54.69 -6.21
N MET A 7 -40.21 -54.95 -5.89
CA MET A 7 -39.75 -56.03 -5.00
C MET A 7 -38.26 -55.85 -4.69
N ILE A 8 -37.90 -56.26 -3.48
CA ILE A 8 -36.58 -56.30 -2.87
C ILE A 8 -35.82 -57.57 -3.29
N ASN A 9 -34.47 -57.46 -3.34
CA ASN A 9 -33.42 -58.51 -3.34
C ASN A 9 -33.18 -59.27 -4.66
N THR A 10 -31.96 -59.53 -5.15
CA THR A 10 -30.60 -59.65 -4.57
C THR A 10 -29.56 -59.66 -5.71
N SER A 11 -28.38 -59.04 -5.56
CA SER A 11 -27.09 -59.76 -5.47
C SER A 11 -25.89 -58.80 -5.55
N ARG A 12 -24.84 -59.18 -4.82
CA ARG A 12 -23.54 -58.51 -4.65
C ARG A 12 -22.71 -58.53 -5.93
N ALA A 13 -22.06 -57.41 -6.25
CA ALA A 13 -20.68 -57.33 -6.72
C ALA A 13 -20.24 -55.86 -6.76
N VAL A 14 -19.69 -55.36 -5.65
CA VAL A 14 -18.93 -54.10 -5.65
C VAL A 14 -17.51 -54.48 -6.05
N ALA A 15 -17.12 -54.14 -7.27
CA ALA A 15 -15.75 -54.28 -7.74
C ALA A 15 -14.94 -53.06 -7.30
N ASP A 16 -13.79 -53.36 -6.71
CA ASP A 16 -12.80 -52.44 -6.17
C ASP A 16 -12.30 -51.42 -7.20
N SER A 17 -12.31 -50.14 -6.82
CA SER A 17 -11.43 -49.11 -7.40
C SER A 17 -10.34 -48.80 -6.38
N PRO A 18 -9.05 -48.97 -6.71
CA PRO A 18 -7.98 -48.72 -5.76
C PRO A 18 -7.82 -47.20 -5.54
N LEU A 19 -8.18 -46.77 -4.33
CA LEU A 19 -7.83 -45.47 -3.76
C LEU A 19 -6.30 -45.34 -3.73
N MET A 20 -5.75 -44.46 -4.55
CA MET A 20 -4.35 -44.03 -4.48
C MET A 20 -4.06 -43.34 -3.14
N PRO A 21 -3.07 -43.77 -2.34
CA PRO A 21 -2.71 -43.09 -1.10
C PRO A 21 -1.93 -41.81 -1.36
N SER A 22 -2.44 -40.72 -0.81
CA SER A 22 -1.68 -39.49 -0.57
C SER A 22 -0.60 -39.76 0.50
N ALA A 23 0.65 -39.93 0.09
CA ALA A 23 1.81 -39.84 0.98
C ALA A 23 3.11 -39.67 0.18
N ILE A 24 3.70 -38.47 0.22
CA ILE A 24 5.14 -38.30 0.03
C ILE A 24 5.68 -37.78 1.36
N ALA A 25 6.05 -38.71 2.23
CA ALA A 25 6.92 -38.48 3.37
C ALA A 25 8.15 -39.38 3.19
N PRO A 26 9.38 -38.89 3.36
CA PRO A 26 10.56 -39.74 3.25
C PRO A 26 10.61 -40.69 4.45
N ALA A 27 10.74 -41.98 4.17
CA ALA A 27 10.88 -43.02 5.19
C ALA A 27 12.23 -42.85 5.93
N MET A 28 12.17 -42.43 7.19
CA MET A 28 13.27 -42.57 8.13
C MET A 28 13.09 -43.88 8.90
N THR A 29 14.06 -44.77 8.72
CA THR A 29 14.28 -45.98 9.52
C THR A 29 14.39 -45.61 11.00
N ARG A 30 13.47 -46.14 11.81
CA ARG A 30 13.49 -46.06 13.28
C ARG A 30 14.55 -47.03 13.81
N THR A 31 15.69 -46.52 14.23
CA THR A 31 16.59 -47.19 15.18
C THR A 31 16.47 -46.55 16.56
N ALA A 32 16.83 -47.35 17.56
CA ALA A 32 16.38 -47.32 18.95
C ALA A 32 16.72 -46.06 19.76
N ALA A 33 15.96 -45.94 20.86
CA ALA A 33 15.99 -44.91 21.89
C ALA A 33 17.39 -44.49 22.36
N GLY A 34 17.63 -43.18 22.29
CA GLY A 34 18.56 -42.42 23.11
C GLY A 34 17.87 -41.10 23.44
N ASP A 35 17.97 -40.65 24.70
CA ASP A 35 17.30 -39.49 25.29
C ASP A 35 17.17 -38.29 24.33
N ALA A 36 16.00 -38.18 23.70
CA ALA A 36 15.65 -37.04 22.88
C ALA A 36 15.27 -35.89 23.82
N ALA A 37 16.23 -35.01 24.12
CA ALA A 37 15.95 -33.70 24.66
C ALA A 37 14.71 -33.12 23.94
N GLN A 38 13.63 -32.84 24.66
CA GLN A 38 12.41 -32.28 24.09
C GLN A 38 12.74 -30.98 23.36
N PHE A 39 12.86 -31.05 22.03
CA PHE A 39 13.20 -29.92 21.19
C PHE A 39 11.97 -29.01 21.07
N VAL A 40 12.07 -27.76 21.54
CA VAL A 40 10.94 -26.82 21.63
C VAL A 40 10.98 -25.80 20.49
N ASP A 41 10.29 -26.11 19.39
CA ASP A 41 9.89 -25.12 18.38
C ASP A 41 8.76 -24.22 18.94
N PHE A 42 8.52 -23.05 18.34
CA PHE A 42 7.38 -22.23 18.75
C PHE A 42 6.07 -22.90 18.33
N SER A 43 5.17 -23.07 19.29
CA SER A 43 3.82 -23.57 19.01
C SER A 43 3.02 -22.55 18.18
N SER A 44 2.02 -23.02 17.43
CA SER A 44 1.13 -22.12 16.67
C SER A 44 0.42 -21.10 17.56
N LYS A 45 0.10 -21.47 18.81
CA LYS A 45 -0.45 -20.55 19.81
C LYS A 45 0.54 -19.43 20.16
N GLN A 46 1.81 -19.76 20.38
CA GLN A 46 2.84 -18.75 20.64
C GLN A 46 3.05 -17.83 19.44
N ILE A 47 3.05 -18.36 18.22
CA ILE A 47 3.16 -17.55 16.99
C ILE A 47 1.96 -16.59 16.87
N ALA A 48 0.73 -17.08 17.13
CA ALA A 48 -0.46 -16.24 17.12
C ALA A 48 -0.43 -15.15 18.20
N ILE A 49 0.01 -15.46 19.43
CA ILE A 49 0.18 -14.47 20.50
C ILE A 49 1.24 -13.43 20.10
N LEU A 50 2.39 -13.86 19.59
CA LEU A 50 3.43 -12.94 19.11
C LEU A 50 2.90 -12.06 18.00
N PHE A 51 2.17 -12.62 17.03
CA PHE A 51 1.53 -11.83 15.98
C PHE A 51 0.63 -10.73 16.56
N VAL A 52 -0.28 -11.07 17.47
CA VAL A 52 -1.19 -10.09 18.10
C VAL A 52 -0.41 -9.01 18.86
N VAL A 53 0.60 -9.41 19.65
CA VAL A 53 1.44 -8.47 20.41
C VAL A 53 2.20 -7.54 19.49
N LEU A 54 2.85 -8.06 18.44
CA LEU A 54 3.62 -7.27 17.49
C LEU A 54 2.72 -6.35 16.68
N THR A 55 1.55 -6.81 16.23
CA THR A 55 0.54 -5.94 15.62
C THR A 55 0.13 -4.83 16.57
N GLY A 56 -0.17 -5.15 17.83
CA GLY A 56 -0.52 -4.15 18.85
C GLY A 56 0.56 -3.09 18.99
N ILE A 57 1.83 -3.51 19.14
CA ILE A 57 2.97 -2.60 19.28
C ILE A 57 3.18 -1.75 18.03
N THR A 58 3.17 -2.36 16.83
CA THR A 58 3.32 -1.63 15.56
C THR A 58 2.17 -0.66 15.33
N SER A 59 0.97 -0.93 15.82
CA SER A 59 -0.19 -0.05 15.70
C SER A 59 -0.22 1.10 16.72
N ILE A 60 0.68 1.14 17.72
CA ILE A 60 0.71 2.20 18.75
C ILE A 60 0.74 3.60 18.11
N PRO A 61 1.71 3.95 17.22
CA PRO A 61 1.74 5.28 16.62
C PRO A 61 0.46 5.59 15.83
N ILE A 62 -0.07 4.60 15.10
CA ILE A 62 -1.31 4.78 14.31
C ILE A 62 -2.47 5.16 15.21
N VAL A 63 -2.60 4.56 16.40
CA VAL A 63 -3.72 4.83 17.32
C VAL A 63 -3.51 6.13 18.09
N LEU A 64 -2.28 6.43 18.51
CA LEU A 64 -1.97 7.61 19.33
C LEU A 64 -2.13 8.93 18.55
N TYR A 65 -1.88 8.91 17.24
CA TYR A 65 -1.91 10.11 16.40
C TYR A 65 -3.06 10.01 15.39
N PRO A 66 -4.18 10.74 15.58
CA PRO A 66 -5.34 10.74 14.66
C PRO A 66 -5.03 11.21 13.24
N TRP A 67 -3.92 11.94 13.08
CA TRP A 67 -3.39 12.37 11.79
C TRP A 67 -1.98 11.80 11.61
N PRO A 68 -1.87 10.49 11.26
CA PRO A 68 -0.62 9.94 10.78
C PRO A 68 0.02 10.87 9.74
N PRO A 69 1.26 11.33 9.96
CA PRO A 69 1.95 12.30 9.10
C PRO A 69 2.46 11.65 7.81
N LEU A 70 1.54 11.10 7.01
CA LEU A 70 1.81 10.58 5.67
C LEU A 70 1.38 11.63 4.65
N ALA A 71 2.15 11.79 3.57
CA ALA A 71 1.93 12.89 2.62
C ALA A 71 0.52 12.94 2.04
N ASP A 72 0.02 11.83 1.47
CA ASP A 72 -1.27 11.79 0.78
C ASP A 72 -2.45 11.52 1.72
N TYR A 73 -2.19 11.19 2.98
CA TYR A 73 -3.22 10.63 3.87
C TYR A 73 -4.38 11.59 4.11
N MET A 74 -4.11 12.85 4.40
CA MET A 74 -5.16 13.83 4.66
C MET A 74 -6.01 14.10 3.41
N ASN A 75 -5.40 14.09 2.23
CA ASN A 75 -6.11 14.22 0.95
C ASN A 75 -7.06 13.03 0.73
N HIS A 76 -6.56 11.81 0.98
CA HIS A 76 -7.40 10.60 0.94
C HIS A 76 -8.55 10.65 1.94
N LEU A 77 -8.31 11.09 3.19
CA LEU A 77 -9.39 11.24 4.17
C LEU A 77 -10.43 12.27 3.75
N ALA A 78 -10.03 13.41 3.17
CA ALA A 78 -10.95 14.40 2.65
C ALA A 78 -11.87 13.80 1.57
N ARG A 79 -11.31 12.98 0.67
CA ARG A 79 -12.09 12.23 -0.31
C ARG A 79 -13.07 11.26 0.35
N MET A 80 -12.63 10.49 1.34
CA MET A 80 -13.51 9.54 2.05
C MET A 80 -14.66 10.25 2.75
N TYR A 81 -14.38 11.37 3.42
CA TYR A 81 -15.38 12.20 4.10
C TYR A 81 -16.48 12.69 3.13
N ILE A 82 -16.08 13.16 1.94
CA ILE A 82 -17.03 13.58 0.91
C ILE A 82 -17.90 12.39 0.45
N ILE A 83 -17.30 11.20 0.25
CA ILE A 83 -18.02 10.00 -0.18
C ILE A 83 -18.95 9.46 0.91
N GLY A 84 -18.52 9.47 2.18
CA GLY A 84 -19.22 8.82 3.30
C GLY A 84 -20.41 9.61 3.84
N GLY A 85 -20.29 10.94 3.90
CA GLY A 85 -21.32 11.82 4.47
C GLY A 85 -21.46 13.19 3.79
N GLY A 86 -20.50 13.62 2.96
CA GLY A 86 -20.49 14.96 2.35
C GLY A 86 -21.67 15.28 1.43
N GLY A 87 -22.41 14.27 0.93
CA GLY A 87 -23.63 14.49 0.14
C GLY A 87 -24.76 15.20 0.89
N GLY A 88 -24.70 15.27 2.24
CA GLY A 88 -25.63 16.05 3.06
C GLY A 88 -25.16 17.48 3.37
N ASP A 89 -23.91 17.83 3.05
CA ASP A 89 -23.33 19.15 3.30
C ASP A 89 -23.49 20.03 2.04
N ALA A 90 -24.24 21.13 2.16
CA ALA A 90 -24.54 22.01 1.03
C ALA A 90 -23.29 22.68 0.44
N ASP A 91 -22.27 22.98 1.25
CA ASP A 91 -21.03 23.60 0.77
C ASP A 91 -20.19 22.59 -0.02
N LEU A 92 -20.05 21.36 0.50
CA LEU A 92 -19.34 20.30 -0.22
C LEU A 92 -20.08 19.88 -1.50
N ALA A 93 -21.41 19.78 -1.46
CA ALA A 93 -22.21 19.44 -2.63
C ALA A 93 -22.18 20.53 -3.72
N ARG A 94 -21.88 21.78 -3.34
CA ARG A 94 -21.64 22.91 -4.26
C ARG A 94 -20.28 22.79 -4.96
N PHE A 95 -19.25 22.30 -4.27
CA PHE A 95 -17.89 22.24 -4.80
C PHE A 95 -17.57 20.93 -5.52
N TYR A 96 -18.00 19.81 -4.94
CA TYR A 96 -17.58 18.49 -5.32
C TYR A 96 -18.74 17.64 -5.85
N GLU A 97 -18.40 16.73 -6.75
CA GLU A 97 -19.29 15.68 -7.21
C GLU A 97 -18.55 14.35 -7.29
N ILE A 98 -19.29 13.25 -7.12
CA ILE A 98 -18.74 11.89 -7.17
C ILE A 98 -19.14 11.28 -8.51
N ASN A 99 -18.15 11.02 -9.34
CA ASN A 99 -18.33 10.33 -10.61
C ASN A 99 -17.78 8.91 -10.47
N TRP A 100 -18.65 7.96 -10.08
CA TRP A 100 -18.28 6.56 -9.93
C TRP A 100 -17.89 5.97 -11.28
N GLN A 101 -16.60 5.65 -11.39
CA GLN A 101 -15.99 5.06 -12.56
C GLN A 101 -15.22 3.83 -12.12
N LEU A 102 -15.16 2.83 -12.99
CA LEU A 102 -14.33 1.66 -12.73
C LEU A 102 -12.86 2.02 -13.01
N ILE A 103 -12.20 2.61 -12.02
CA ILE A 103 -10.77 2.88 -12.04
C ILE A 103 -10.03 1.91 -11.11
N PRO A 104 -8.76 1.58 -11.39
CA PRO A 104 -7.91 1.02 -10.35
C PRO A 104 -7.78 2.04 -9.20
N ASN A 105 -7.49 1.59 -7.98
CA ASN A 105 -7.29 2.48 -6.81
C ASN A 105 -8.58 2.94 -6.09
N LEU A 106 -9.59 2.07 -5.96
CA LEU A 106 -10.87 2.31 -5.31
C LEU A 106 -11.07 1.63 -3.94
N MET A 107 -10.13 0.79 -3.49
CA MET A 107 -10.37 -0.04 -2.30
C MET A 107 -10.71 0.78 -1.04
N MET A 108 -10.00 1.89 -0.81
CA MET A 108 -10.29 2.81 0.28
C MET A 108 -11.68 3.45 0.13
N ASP A 109 -12.05 3.87 -1.08
CA ASP A 109 -13.35 4.45 -1.43
C ASP A 109 -14.51 3.50 -1.16
N LEU A 110 -14.27 2.19 -1.21
CA LEU A 110 -15.26 1.16 -0.90
C LEU A 110 -15.32 0.79 0.58
N LEU A 111 -14.18 0.84 1.30
CA LEU A 111 -14.08 0.35 2.67
C LEU A 111 -14.19 1.44 3.74
N VAL A 112 -13.62 2.61 3.53
CA VAL A 112 -13.56 3.67 4.55
C VAL A 112 -14.92 4.38 4.73
N PRO A 113 -15.66 4.76 3.68
CA PRO A 113 -16.94 5.45 3.85
C PRO A 113 -17.99 4.67 4.68
N PRO A 114 -18.12 3.32 4.54
CA PRO A 114 -18.95 2.55 5.46
C PRO A 114 -18.44 2.55 6.91
N LEU A 115 -17.13 2.51 7.14
CA LEU A 115 -16.51 2.55 8.47
C LEU A 115 -16.68 3.93 9.13
N GLU A 116 -16.61 5.00 8.34
CA GLU A 116 -16.83 6.37 8.77
C GLU A 116 -18.23 6.52 9.39
N ARG A 117 -19.27 5.95 8.76
CA ARG A 117 -20.65 6.00 9.27
C ARG A 117 -20.81 5.35 10.65
N LEU A 118 -19.94 4.42 11.02
CA LEU A 118 -19.93 3.77 12.33
C LEU A 118 -19.09 4.51 13.38
N THR A 119 -18.19 5.39 12.92
CA THR A 119 -17.19 6.05 13.76
C THR A 119 -17.05 7.53 13.36
N ASN A 120 -15.91 7.90 12.78
CA ASN A 120 -15.64 9.15 12.09
C ASN A 120 -14.50 8.90 11.08
N VAL A 121 -14.25 9.85 10.18
CA VAL A 121 -13.29 9.66 9.09
C VAL A 121 -11.86 9.40 9.58
N TYR A 122 -11.44 9.99 10.71
CA TYR A 122 -10.11 9.79 11.28
C TYR A 122 -9.92 8.37 11.81
N VAL A 123 -10.88 7.88 12.60
CA VAL A 123 -10.84 6.51 13.14
C VAL A 123 -10.98 5.48 12.02
N ALA A 124 -11.84 5.72 11.04
CA ALA A 124 -12.00 4.86 9.87
C ALA A 124 -10.70 4.77 9.04
N GLY A 125 -10.00 5.89 8.88
CA GLY A 125 -8.68 5.94 8.25
C GLY A 125 -7.60 5.17 9.02
N GLN A 126 -7.52 5.36 10.34
CA GLN A 126 -6.59 4.61 11.21
C GLN A 126 -6.88 3.09 11.14
N ALA A 127 -8.15 2.71 11.15
CA ALA A 127 -8.58 1.32 11.02
C ALA A 127 -8.16 0.72 9.66
N TYR A 128 -8.25 1.49 8.57
CA TYR A 128 -7.79 1.05 7.25
C TYR A 128 -6.27 0.78 7.22
N ILE A 129 -5.47 1.64 7.84
CA ILE A 129 -4.02 1.43 7.97
C ILE A 129 -3.73 0.17 8.80
N ALA A 130 -4.35 0.03 9.97
CA ALA A 130 -4.16 -1.13 10.83
C ALA A 130 -4.57 -2.44 10.13
N MET A 131 -5.69 -2.43 9.40
CA MET A 131 -6.13 -3.56 8.58
C MET A 131 -5.10 -3.90 7.50
N SER A 132 -4.51 -2.90 6.84
CA SER A 132 -3.45 -3.12 5.85
C SER A 132 -2.23 -3.81 6.46
N PHE A 133 -1.80 -3.39 7.65
CA PHE A 133 -0.68 -4.03 8.37
C PHE A 133 -0.97 -5.49 8.74
N VAL A 134 -2.18 -5.76 9.26
CA VAL A 134 -2.63 -7.11 9.56
C VAL A 134 -2.66 -7.97 8.29
N LEU A 135 -3.18 -7.42 7.18
CA LEU A 135 -3.31 -8.15 5.93
C LEU A 135 -1.95 -8.53 5.33
N ILE A 136 -0.98 -7.60 5.35
CA ILE A 136 0.41 -7.87 4.92
C ILE A 136 1.01 -8.99 5.77
N MET A 137 1.07 -8.82 7.09
CA MET A 137 1.78 -9.74 7.96
C MET A 137 1.11 -11.12 8.02
N SER A 138 -0.23 -11.17 8.04
CA SER A 138 -0.97 -12.43 7.98
C SER A 138 -0.80 -13.12 6.61
N GLY A 139 -0.77 -12.36 5.52
CA GLY A 139 -0.49 -12.88 4.17
C GLY A 139 0.93 -13.46 4.07
N THR A 140 1.94 -12.77 4.61
CA THR A 140 3.32 -13.27 4.67
C THR A 140 3.41 -14.58 5.46
N LEU A 141 2.76 -14.65 6.63
CA LEU A 141 2.68 -15.86 7.45
C LEU A 141 1.95 -17.00 6.73
N ALA A 142 0.82 -16.70 6.07
CA ALA A 142 0.02 -17.67 5.34
C ALA A 142 0.79 -18.26 4.16
N LEU A 143 1.46 -17.42 3.36
CA LEU A 143 2.28 -17.88 2.25
C LEU A 143 3.44 -18.76 2.75
N ASN A 144 4.13 -18.34 3.80
CA ASN A 144 5.18 -19.16 4.42
C ASN A 144 4.65 -20.52 4.88
N ARG A 145 3.48 -20.54 5.52
CA ARG A 145 2.82 -21.77 5.99
C ARG A 145 2.50 -22.73 4.85
N GLN A 146 2.14 -22.23 3.67
CA GLN A 146 1.86 -23.07 2.50
C GLN A 146 3.14 -23.60 1.87
N LEU A 147 4.22 -22.80 1.83
CA LEU A 147 5.51 -23.23 1.27
C LEU A 147 6.22 -24.27 2.14
N TYR A 148 6.12 -24.14 3.47
CA TYR A 148 6.86 -25.01 4.40
C TYR A 148 6.01 -26.08 5.11
N GLY A 149 4.69 -26.07 4.91
CA GLY A 149 3.79 -27.05 5.52
C GLY A 149 3.57 -26.90 7.03
N ARG A 150 4.15 -25.87 7.66
CA ARG A 150 4.02 -25.58 9.10
C ARG A 150 4.14 -24.08 9.39
N TRP A 151 3.64 -23.64 10.54
CA TRP A 151 3.77 -22.26 10.98
C TRP A 151 5.21 -21.99 11.40
N SER A 152 5.73 -20.80 11.06
CA SER A 152 7.09 -20.36 11.33
C SER A 152 7.07 -19.00 12.01
N VAL A 153 8.03 -18.76 12.90
CA VAL A 153 8.23 -17.43 13.48
C VAL A 153 8.92 -16.46 12.54
N LEU A 154 9.65 -16.93 11.52
CA LEU A 154 10.49 -16.06 10.68
C LEU A 154 9.72 -14.88 10.06
N PRO A 155 8.51 -15.05 9.50
CA PRO A 155 7.79 -13.92 8.91
C PRO A 155 7.54 -12.74 9.86
N LEU A 156 7.51 -12.98 11.18
CA LEU A 156 7.36 -11.92 12.18
C LEU A 156 8.52 -10.91 12.14
N ILE A 157 9.67 -11.26 11.56
CA ILE A 157 10.80 -10.33 11.38
C ILE A 157 10.47 -9.14 10.46
N ALA A 158 9.37 -9.24 9.68
CA ALA A 158 8.98 -8.21 8.71
C ALA A 158 8.15 -7.06 9.30
N PHE A 159 7.68 -7.14 10.56
CA PHE A 159 6.90 -6.07 11.20
C PHE A 159 7.54 -4.67 11.11
N PRO A 160 8.87 -4.50 11.31
CA PRO A 160 9.53 -3.20 11.17
C PRO A 160 9.52 -2.62 9.75
N LEU A 161 9.27 -3.44 8.73
CA LEU A 161 9.18 -3.01 7.33
C LEU A 161 7.78 -2.46 6.98
N LEU A 162 6.79 -2.59 7.87
CA LEU A 162 5.48 -1.97 7.67
C LEU A 162 5.57 -0.44 7.64
N TYR A 163 6.51 0.12 8.42
CA TYR A 163 6.93 1.51 8.33
C TYR A 163 8.13 1.63 7.40
N ASN A 164 7.86 2.11 6.20
CA ASN A 164 8.82 2.28 5.11
C ASN A 164 8.41 3.53 4.30
N LYS A 165 9.29 4.05 3.46
CA LYS A 165 9.04 5.30 2.71
C LYS A 165 7.79 5.23 1.83
N VAL A 166 7.49 4.09 1.21
CA VAL A 166 6.28 3.88 0.38
C VAL A 166 4.99 4.02 1.20
N PHE A 167 5.00 3.54 2.44
CA PHE A 167 3.92 3.77 3.40
C PHE A 167 3.83 5.24 3.82
N LEU A 168 4.97 5.89 4.12
CA LEU A 168 5.03 7.30 4.54
C LEU A 168 4.54 8.29 3.47
N ILE A 169 4.65 7.93 2.18
CA ILE A 169 4.06 8.73 1.09
C ILE A 169 2.53 8.68 1.12
N GLY A 170 1.94 7.60 1.64
CA GLY A 170 0.48 7.47 1.75
C GLY A 170 -0.17 6.68 0.60
N THR A 171 0.56 5.79 -0.06
CA THR A 171 0.05 4.89 -1.11
C THR A 171 -0.85 3.75 -0.57
N LEU A 172 -1.86 4.10 0.23
CA LEU A 172 -2.56 3.18 1.13
C LEU A 172 -3.27 2.02 0.44
N ASN A 173 -3.90 2.28 -0.71
CA ASN A 173 -4.53 1.25 -1.54
C ASN A 173 -3.52 0.25 -2.10
N TYR A 174 -2.30 0.71 -2.43
CA TYR A 174 -1.21 -0.18 -2.82
C TYR A 174 -0.73 -1.02 -1.64
N VAL A 175 -0.52 -0.41 -0.46
CA VAL A 175 -0.12 -1.10 0.77
C VAL A 175 -1.15 -2.19 1.14
N PHE A 176 -2.45 -1.88 1.09
CA PHE A 176 -3.51 -2.88 1.27
C PHE A 176 -3.42 -3.99 0.21
N GLY A 177 -3.19 -3.61 -1.05
CA GLY A 177 -2.98 -4.53 -2.17
C GLY A 177 -1.80 -5.50 -1.98
N ILE A 178 -0.70 -5.10 -1.32
CA ILE A 178 0.42 -6.01 -0.99
C ILE A 178 -0.07 -7.17 -0.14
N GLY A 179 -0.84 -6.87 0.92
CA GLY A 179 -1.39 -7.90 1.79
C GLY A 179 -2.35 -8.84 1.07
N LEU A 180 -3.23 -8.28 0.25
CA LEU A 180 -4.17 -9.07 -0.55
C LEU A 180 -3.44 -9.95 -1.57
N CYS A 181 -2.36 -9.45 -2.17
CA CYS A 181 -1.51 -10.18 -3.10
C CYS A 181 -0.82 -11.37 -2.43
N LEU A 182 -0.30 -11.19 -1.20
CA LEU A 182 0.32 -12.27 -0.42
C LEU A 182 -0.70 -13.37 -0.09
N TRP A 183 -1.92 -12.98 0.30
CA TRP A 183 -3.02 -13.92 0.52
C TRP A 183 -3.46 -14.63 -0.76
N ALA A 184 -3.58 -13.90 -1.88
CA ALA A 184 -3.92 -14.48 -3.18
C ALA A 184 -2.91 -15.57 -3.58
N LEU A 185 -1.62 -15.29 -3.41
CA LEU A 185 -0.56 -16.25 -3.68
C LEU A 185 -0.59 -17.44 -2.71
N ALA A 186 -0.80 -17.20 -1.41
CA ALA A 186 -0.92 -18.27 -0.42
C ALA A 186 -2.10 -19.22 -0.75
N VAL A 187 -3.27 -18.65 -1.07
CA VAL A 187 -4.46 -19.41 -1.45
C VAL A 187 -4.25 -20.15 -2.77
N TRP A 188 -3.55 -19.55 -3.74
CA TRP A 188 -3.19 -20.24 -4.97
C TRP A 188 -2.34 -21.49 -4.69
N VAL A 189 -1.28 -21.36 -3.88
CA VAL A 189 -0.44 -22.50 -3.49
C VAL A 189 -1.27 -23.58 -2.79
N GLN A 190 -2.15 -23.18 -1.87
CA GLN A 190 -3.01 -24.12 -1.14
C GLN A 190 -3.99 -24.89 -2.05
N LEU A 191 -4.54 -24.21 -3.06
CA LEU A 191 -5.52 -24.77 -3.99
C LEU A 191 -4.89 -25.43 -5.21
N ARG A 192 -3.55 -25.48 -5.30
CA ARG A 192 -2.88 -25.85 -6.55
C ARG A 192 -3.28 -27.23 -7.07
N ASP A 193 -3.42 -28.19 -6.16
CA ASP A 193 -3.78 -29.58 -6.44
C ASP A 193 -5.28 -29.87 -6.23
N ARG A 194 -6.09 -28.82 -6.03
CA ARG A 194 -7.56 -28.90 -5.96
C ARG A 194 -8.19 -28.74 -7.34
N SER A 195 -9.51 -28.69 -7.41
CA SER A 195 -10.23 -28.55 -8.68
C SER A 195 -9.83 -27.27 -9.41
N VAL A 196 -9.62 -27.38 -10.73
CA VAL A 196 -9.21 -26.25 -11.59
C VAL A 196 -10.23 -25.12 -11.52
N MET A 197 -11.53 -25.43 -11.52
CA MET A 197 -12.58 -24.43 -11.43
C MET A 197 -12.54 -23.62 -10.14
N LEU A 198 -12.31 -24.28 -8.99
CA LEU A 198 -12.20 -23.60 -7.70
C LEU A 198 -10.95 -22.70 -7.67
N ARG A 199 -9.81 -23.24 -8.11
CA ARG A 199 -8.53 -22.52 -8.14
C ARG A 199 -8.62 -21.27 -9.03
N LEU A 200 -9.12 -21.42 -10.26
CA LEU A 200 -9.26 -20.31 -11.20
C LEU A 200 -10.32 -19.31 -10.74
N GLY A 201 -11.48 -19.78 -10.27
CA GLY A 201 -12.56 -18.92 -9.76
C GLY A 201 -12.12 -18.04 -8.60
N ILE A 202 -11.44 -18.62 -7.60
CA ILE A 202 -10.91 -17.86 -6.46
C ILE A 202 -9.80 -16.90 -6.90
N SER A 203 -8.91 -17.32 -7.80
CA SER A 203 -7.89 -16.44 -8.37
C SER A 203 -8.53 -15.23 -9.08
N THR A 204 -9.61 -15.43 -9.85
CA THR A 204 -10.33 -14.34 -10.52
C THR A 204 -10.90 -13.35 -9.51
N VAL A 205 -11.46 -13.82 -8.38
CA VAL A 205 -11.94 -12.93 -7.30
C VAL A 205 -10.79 -12.08 -6.75
N PHE A 206 -9.62 -12.68 -6.50
CA PHE A 206 -8.44 -11.92 -6.06
C PHE A 206 -7.96 -10.93 -7.12
N VAL A 207 -7.95 -11.29 -8.39
CA VAL A 207 -7.57 -10.39 -9.49
C VAL A 207 -8.50 -9.17 -9.54
N LEU A 208 -9.81 -9.37 -9.44
CA LEU A 208 -10.79 -8.27 -9.43
C LEU A 208 -10.62 -7.39 -8.18
N ALA A 209 -10.42 -7.98 -7.01
CA ALA A 209 -10.18 -7.22 -5.79
C ALA A 209 -8.84 -6.46 -5.82
N LEU A 210 -7.79 -7.04 -6.39
CA LEU A 210 -6.49 -6.39 -6.60
C LEU A 210 -6.56 -5.28 -7.64
N PHE A 211 -7.40 -5.42 -8.67
CA PHE A 211 -7.68 -4.34 -9.62
C PHE A 211 -8.26 -3.13 -8.88
N LEU A 212 -9.23 -3.34 -7.99
CA LEU A 212 -9.79 -2.29 -7.14
C LEU A 212 -8.78 -1.76 -6.12
N CYS A 213 -7.81 -2.55 -5.67
CA CYS A 213 -6.70 -2.06 -4.83
C CYS A 213 -5.76 -1.18 -5.64
N HIS A 214 -4.98 -1.75 -6.55
CA HIS A 214 -3.96 -1.04 -7.31
C HIS A 214 -3.43 -1.94 -8.44
N LEU A 215 -3.28 -1.43 -9.67
CA LEU A 215 -2.75 -2.21 -10.81
C LEU A 215 -1.40 -2.86 -10.50
N PHE A 216 -0.56 -2.13 -9.77
CA PHE A 216 0.76 -2.63 -9.38
C PHE A 216 0.70 -3.86 -8.46
N ALA A 217 -0.22 -3.87 -7.48
CA ALA A 217 -0.41 -5.04 -6.61
C ALA A 217 -0.97 -6.25 -7.39
N LEU A 218 -1.84 -5.99 -8.38
CA LEU A 218 -2.31 -7.00 -9.32
C LEU A 218 -1.15 -7.58 -10.15
N GLY A 219 -0.28 -6.72 -10.68
CA GLY A 219 0.91 -7.13 -11.44
C GLY A 219 1.87 -7.98 -10.59
N LEU A 220 2.07 -7.61 -9.33
CA LEU A 220 2.87 -8.38 -8.37
C LEU A 220 2.26 -9.77 -8.09
N TYR A 221 0.93 -9.89 -8.03
CA TYR A 221 0.28 -11.19 -7.91
C TYR A 221 0.52 -12.05 -9.17
N GLY A 222 0.36 -11.46 -10.36
CA GLY A 222 0.67 -12.13 -11.63
C GLY A 222 2.13 -12.58 -11.71
N LEU A 223 3.08 -11.75 -11.26
CA LEU A 223 4.50 -12.08 -11.18
C LEU A 223 4.77 -13.24 -10.20
N GLY A 224 4.21 -13.17 -9.00
CA GLY A 224 4.36 -14.23 -7.98
C GLY A 224 3.77 -15.55 -8.45
N LEU A 225 2.62 -15.49 -9.11
CA LEU A 225 1.96 -16.64 -9.72
C LEU A 225 2.81 -17.26 -10.84
N LEU A 226 3.30 -16.44 -11.77
CA LEU A 226 4.19 -16.85 -12.85
C LEU A 226 5.45 -17.54 -12.29
N ALA A 227 6.09 -16.92 -11.29
CA ALA A 227 7.27 -17.47 -10.64
C ALA A 227 6.99 -18.82 -9.98
N TYR A 228 5.84 -18.96 -9.30
CA TYR A 228 5.45 -20.20 -8.63
C TYR A 228 5.21 -21.33 -9.64
N GLU A 229 4.51 -21.05 -10.72
CA GLU A 229 4.20 -22.04 -11.74
C GLU A 229 5.42 -22.45 -12.57
N LEU A 230 6.33 -21.51 -12.88
CA LEU A 230 7.61 -21.83 -13.52
C LEU A 230 8.48 -22.71 -12.62
N TYR A 231 8.57 -22.38 -11.33
CA TYR A 231 9.25 -23.23 -10.34
C TYR A 231 8.64 -24.64 -10.32
N ARG A 232 7.32 -24.76 -10.25
CA ARG A 232 6.62 -26.05 -10.21
C ARG A 232 6.88 -26.86 -11.47
N LEU A 233 6.80 -26.25 -12.66
CA LEU A 233 7.10 -26.92 -13.93
C LEU A 233 8.54 -27.43 -13.96
N ALA A 234 9.51 -26.60 -13.54
CA ALA A 234 10.91 -27.02 -13.47
C ALA A 234 11.13 -28.18 -12.49
N ALA A 235 10.45 -28.16 -11.34
CA ALA A 235 10.52 -29.23 -10.35
C ALA A 235 9.95 -30.56 -10.89
N ILE A 236 8.81 -30.53 -11.59
CA ILE A 236 8.21 -31.70 -12.21
C ILE A 236 9.14 -32.30 -13.28
N HIS A 237 9.68 -31.48 -14.18
CA HIS A 237 10.61 -31.95 -15.21
C HIS A 237 11.88 -32.56 -14.60
N ALA A 238 12.45 -31.92 -13.57
CA ALA A 238 13.62 -32.45 -12.88
C ALA A 238 13.34 -33.80 -12.20
N GLN A 239 12.14 -33.99 -11.65
CA GLN A 239 11.72 -35.26 -11.03
C GLN A 239 11.51 -36.35 -12.08
N GLN A 240 10.82 -36.05 -13.19
CA GLN A 240 10.62 -36.99 -14.29
C GLN A 240 11.94 -37.42 -14.95
N ALA A 241 12.92 -36.51 -15.06
CA ALA A 241 14.24 -36.82 -15.60
C ALA A 241 15.07 -37.75 -14.68
N ARG A 242 14.81 -37.73 -13.36
CA ARG A 242 15.54 -38.53 -12.37
C ARG A 242 14.93 -39.91 -12.11
N SER A 243 13.66 -40.13 -12.48
CA SER A 243 12.94 -41.35 -12.15
C SER A 243 12.18 -41.88 -13.36
N ALA A 244 12.72 -42.92 -14.00
CA ALA A 244 12.09 -43.62 -15.13
C ALA A 244 10.78 -44.32 -14.75
N GLU A 245 10.52 -44.53 -13.45
CA GLU A 245 9.35 -45.25 -12.92
C GLU A 245 8.13 -44.34 -12.67
N ILE A 246 8.27 -43.02 -12.74
CA ILE A 246 7.13 -42.10 -12.51
C ILE A 246 6.37 -41.92 -13.82
N PRO A 247 5.03 -42.15 -13.85
CA PRO A 247 4.22 -41.91 -15.04
C PRO A 247 4.41 -40.48 -15.57
N GLN A 248 4.95 -40.38 -16.79
CA GLN A 248 5.21 -39.09 -17.41
C GLN A 248 3.88 -38.41 -17.72
N ARG A 249 3.68 -37.21 -17.18
CA ARG A 249 2.59 -36.34 -17.64
C ARG A 249 2.96 -35.81 -19.03
N PRO A 250 2.02 -35.82 -20.00
CA PRO A 250 2.29 -35.23 -21.31
C PRO A 250 2.68 -33.76 -21.16
N SER A 251 3.75 -33.33 -21.84
CA SER A 251 4.23 -31.94 -21.82
C SER A 251 3.11 -30.95 -22.22
N SER A 252 2.24 -31.34 -23.16
CA SER A 252 1.07 -30.56 -23.57
C SER A 252 0.08 -30.31 -22.42
N SER A 253 -0.16 -31.30 -21.56
CA SER A 253 -1.06 -31.14 -20.40
C SER A 253 -0.48 -30.19 -19.36
N LEU A 254 0.84 -30.25 -19.13
CA LEU A 254 1.54 -29.32 -18.23
C LEU A 254 1.51 -27.89 -18.78
N LEU A 255 1.71 -27.72 -20.09
CA LEU A 255 1.64 -26.42 -20.75
C LEU A 255 0.23 -25.83 -20.71
N ILE A 256 -0.82 -26.63 -20.96
CA ILE A 256 -2.21 -26.16 -20.87
C ILE A 256 -2.55 -25.73 -19.43
N ASP A 257 -2.18 -26.53 -18.42
CA ASP A 257 -2.41 -26.18 -17.01
C ASP A 257 -1.64 -24.90 -16.61
N PHE A 258 -0.43 -24.70 -17.15
CA PHE A 258 0.34 -23.47 -17.00
C PHE A 258 -0.33 -22.26 -17.66
N LEU A 259 -0.73 -22.37 -18.93
CA LEU A 259 -1.40 -21.29 -19.65
C LEU A 259 -2.76 -20.94 -19.01
N ALA A 260 -3.47 -21.95 -18.48
CA ALA A 260 -4.72 -21.74 -17.77
C ALA A 260 -4.58 -20.83 -16.53
N THR A 261 -3.37 -20.69 -15.97
CA THR A 261 -3.12 -19.78 -14.84
C THR A 261 -3.23 -18.30 -15.22
N GLY A 262 -3.17 -17.97 -16.51
CA GLY A 262 -3.43 -16.63 -17.04
C GLY A 262 -4.92 -16.30 -17.19
N LEU A 263 -5.82 -17.29 -17.23
CA LEU A 263 -7.26 -17.08 -17.42
C LEU A 263 -7.90 -16.10 -16.40
N PRO A 264 -7.54 -16.15 -15.09
CA PRO A 264 -8.07 -15.21 -14.11
C PRO A 264 -7.78 -13.74 -14.41
N PHE A 265 -6.77 -13.43 -15.23
CA PHE A 265 -6.37 -12.08 -15.60
C PHE A 265 -7.08 -11.55 -16.85
N LEU A 266 -7.80 -12.40 -17.59
CA LEU A 266 -8.52 -11.99 -18.80
C LEU A 266 -9.50 -10.82 -18.56
N PRO A 267 -10.23 -10.73 -17.43
CA PRO A 267 -11.10 -9.58 -17.18
C PRO A 267 -10.36 -8.25 -17.03
N VAL A 268 -9.07 -8.24 -16.70
CA VAL A 268 -8.34 -7.00 -16.39
C VAL A 268 -8.27 -6.06 -17.59
N LEU A 269 -8.03 -6.60 -18.79
CA LEU A 269 -7.90 -5.80 -20.01
C LEU A 269 -9.20 -5.06 -20.37
N PRO A 270 -10.38 -5.72 -20.51
CA PRO A 270 -11.61 -4.99 -20.79
C PRO A 270 -11.99 -4.02 -19.66
N LEU A 271 -11.78 -4.39 -18.39
CA LEU A 271 -12.03 -3.47 -17.27
C LEU A 271 -11.13 -2.23 -17.34
N LEU A 272 -9.86 -2.40 -17.69
CA LEU A 272 -8.94 -1.29 -17.87
C LEU A 272 -9.31 -0.46 -19.10
N MET A 273 -9.70 -1.06 -20.22
CA MET A 273 -10.15 -0.33 -21.42
C MET A 273 -11.42 0.49 -21.19
N MET A 274 -12.30 0.02 -20.29
CA MET A 274 -13.49 0.76 -19.84
C MET A 274 -13.15 1.86 -18.82
N SER A 275 -11.98 1.77 -18.17
CA SER A 275 -11.50 2.77 -17.22
C SER A 275 -10.95 4.00 -17.95
N PRO A 276 -11.29 5.23 -17.49
CA PRO A 276 -10.62 6.44 -17.97
C PRO A 276 -9.10 6.45 -17.73
N THR A 277 -8.59 5.63 -16.80
CA THR A 277 -7.14 5.41 -16.60
C THR A 277 -6.45 4.94 -17.88
N TRP A 278 -7.17 4.24 -18.79
CA TRP A 278 -6.63 3.85 -20.10
C TRP A 278 -6.19 5.03 -20.95
N GLY A 279 -6.78 6.22 -20.76
CA GLY A 279 -6.35 7.46 -21.41
C GLY A 279 -4.92 7.86 -21.06
N LEU A 280 -4.42 7.46 -19.88
CA LEU A 280 -3.10 7.81 -19.36
C LEU A 280 -2.00 6.85 -19.82
N ARG A 281 -2.33 5.80 -20.58
CA ARG A 281 -1.38 4.73 -21.00
C ARG A 281 -0.14 5.20 -21.76
N GLY A 282 -0.19 6.39 -22.35
CA GLY A 282 0.93 7.00 -23.09
C GLY A 282 1.98 7.67 -22.21
N SER A 283 1.67 7.95 -20.94
CA SER A 283 2.61 8.55 -19.98
C SER A 283 3.51 7.46 -19.40
N PHE A 284 4.76 7.43 -19.89
CA PHE A 284 5.81 6.53 -19.40
C PHE A 284 7.15 7.26 -19.34
N MET A 285 7.87 7.09 -18.23
CA MET A 285 9.23 7.62 -18.07
C MET A 285 10.06 6.62 -17.28
N TRP A 286 11.20 6.20 -17.83
CA TRP A 286 12.11 5.29 -17.15
C TRP A 286 13.34 6.05 -16.66
N GLU A 287 13.73 5.82 -15.41
CA GLU A 287 14.90 6.43 -14.80
C GLU A 287 15.68 5.41 -13.97
N PHE A 288 17.00 5.57 -13.95
CA PHE A 288 17.89 4.68 -13.22
C PHE A 288 18.01 5.04 -11.74
N SER A 289 18.03 6.33 -11.39
CA SER A 289 18.09 6.83 -10.00
C SER A 289 17.00 6.22 -9.13
N GLY A 290 15.77 6.13 -9.68
CA GLY A 290 14.64 5.49 -9.00
C GLY A 290 14.86 4.04 -8.60
N LYS A 291 15.74 3.31 -9.31
CA LYS A 291 16.07 1.93 -8.97
C LYS A 291 16.97 1.84 -7.73
N LEU A 292 17.78 2.85 -7.46
CA LEU A 292 18.59 2.91 -6.24
C LEU A 292 17.73 3.36 -5.05
N GLU A 293 16.93 4.40 -5.26
CA GLU A 293 15.98 4.92 -4.26
C GLU A 293 14.98 3.85 -3.81
N GLY A 294 14.40 3.08 -4.74
CA GLY A 294 13.43 2.05 -4.43
C GLY A 294 13.95 0.95 -3.50
N ILE A 295 15.25 0.63 -3.58
CA ILE A 295 15.88 -0.33 -2.67
C ILE A 295 16.03 0.28 -1.28
N ALA A 296 16.45 1.55 -1.20
CA ALA A 296 16.54 2.26 0.07
C ALA A 296 15.17 2.36 0.76
N PHE A 297 14.11 2.62 -0.01
CA PHE A 297 12.74 2.80 0.49
C PHE A 297 12.16 1.59 1.23
N VAL A 298 12.73 0.38 1.05
CA VAL A 298 12.31 -0.82 1.79
C VAL A 298 12.55 -0.64 3.29
N VAL A 299 13.65 0.01 3.68
CA VAL A 299 14.09 0.12 5.08
C VAL A 299 14.17 1.59 5.52
N GLU A 300 14.22 2.54 4.61
CA GLU A 300 14.20 3.95 4.97
C GLU A 300 12.81 4.37 5.47
N ALA A 301 12.80 5.06 6.61
CA ALA A 301 11.63 5.75 7.12
C ALA A 301 11.99 7.23 7.33
N TYR A 302 12.45 7.61 8.52
CA TYR A 302 12.79 9.00 8.86
C TYR A 302 14.30 9.23 9.04
N SER A 303 15.04 8.22 9.49
CA SER A 303 16.48 8.32 9.78
C SER A 303 17.31 7.36 8.92
N PRO A 304 18.21 7.88 8.07
CA PRO A 304 19.18 7.04 7.34
C PRO A 304 20.04 6.19 8.29
N ALA A 305 20.37 6.72 9.48
CA ALA A 305 21.13 6.00 10.50
C ALA A 305 20.34 4.80 11.05
N ALA A 306 19.05 4.98 11.35
CA ALA A 306 18.19 3.87 11.77
C ALA A 306 18.08 2.81 10.68
N ALA A 307 17.90 3.22 9.41
CA ALA A 307 17.86 2.31 8.27
C ALA A 307 19.16 1.50 8.11
N PHE A 308 20.32 2.16 8.27
CA PHE A 308 21.62 1.50 8.25
C PHE A 308 21.77 0.48 9.38
N VAL A 309 21.39 0.85 10.61
CA VAL A 309 21.45 -0.06 11.77
C VAL A 309 20.52 -1.27 11.59
N LEU A 310 19.27 -1.06 11.17
CA LEU A 310 18.32 -2.14 10.90
C LEU A 310 18.85 -3.10 9.83
N THR A 311 19.38 -2.55 8.73
CA THR A 311 19.98 -3.33 7.63
C THR A 311 21.20 -4.12 8.12
N GLY A 312 22.06 -3.49 8.92
CA GLY A 312 23.23 -4.13 9.53
C GLY A 312 22.85 -5.30 10.45
N ILE A 313 21.85 -5.11 11.32
CA ILE A 313 21.33 -6.16 12.20
C ILE A 313 20.77 -7.33 11.39
N VAL A 314 19.93 -7.07 10.38
CA VAL A 314 19.34 -8.11 9.53
C VAL A 314 20.41 -8.87 8.77
N THR A 315 21.38 -8.16 8.18
CA THR A 315 22.48 -8.75 7.40
C THR A 315 23.36 -9.63 8.28
N PHE A 316 23.76 -9.13 9.45
CA PHE A 316 24.54 -9.90 10.42
C PHE A 316 23.78 -11.13 10.91
N ALA A 317 22.50 -10.98 11.29
CA ALA A 317 21.67 -12.08 11.76
C ALA A 317 21.45 -13.14 10.69
N ALA A 318 21.22 -12.73 9.43
CA ALA A 318 21.09 -13.63 8.29
C ALA A 318 22.40 -14.37 8.02
N GLY A 319 23.55 -13.67 7.97
CA GLY A 319 24.86 -14.28 7.78
C GLY A 319 25.23 -15.28 8.88
N TRP A 320 24.93 -14.93 10.14
CA TRP A 320 25.08 -15.84 11.26
C TRP A 320 24.16 -17.06 11.15
N ALA A 321 22.88 -16.87 10.82
CA ALA A 321 21.92 -17.98 10.66
C ALA A 321 22.29 -18.92 9.49
N VAL A 322 22.86 -18.39 8.40
CA VAL A 322 23.40 -19.18 7.29
C VAL A 322 24.62 -19.98 7.75
N ARG A 323 25.55 -19.36 8.50
CA ARG A 323 26.71 -20.06 9.07
C ARG A 323 26.29 -21.19 10.02
N GLN A 324 25.20 -21.01 10.76
CA GLN A 324 24.63 -22.04 11.64
C GLN A 324 23.75 -23.06 10.91
N GLN A 325 23.66 -22.99 9.57
CA GLN A 325 22.76 -23.82 8.74
C GLN A 325 21.30 -23.80 9.22
N ALA A 326 20.90 -22.71 9.88
CA ALA A 326 19.58 -22.54 10.46
C ALA A 326 18.61 -21.92 9.46
N LEU A 327 19.10 -21.12 8.50
CA LEU A 327 18.28 -20.46 7.49
C LEU A 327 18.13 -21.33 6.24
N LYS A 328 16.88 -21.54 5.82
CA LYS A 328 16.51 -22.17 4.55
C LYS A 328 15.72 -21.18 3.70
N PHE A 329 15.89 -21.27 2.39
CA PHE A 329 15.14 -20.48 1.42
C PHE A 329 14.44 -21.42 0.44
N HIS A 330 13.15 -21.21 0.24
CA HIS A 330 12.34 -22.09 -0.60
C HIS A 330 12.71 -21.87 -2.08
N PRO A 331 12.88 -22.90 -2.91
CA PRO A 331 13.37 -22.73 -4.28
C PRO A 331 12.52 -21.80 -5.16
N PHE A 332 11.19 -21.82 -4.98
CA PHE A 332 10.26 -20.81 -5.53
C PHE A 332 10.77 -19.37 -5.36
N GLY A 333 11.32 -19.04 -4.19
CA GLY A 333 11.81 -17.70 -3.90
C GLY A 333 12.93 -17.25 -4.82
N TYR A 334 13.80 -18.16 -5.30
CA TYR A 334 14.85 -17.77 -6.25
C TYR A 334 14.28 -17.38 -7.61
N VAL A 335 13.27 -18.11 -8.09
CA VAL A 335 12.57 -17.78 -9.34
C VAL A 335 11.84 -16.44 -9.18
N LEU A 336 11.16 -16.24 -8.05
CA LEU A 336 10.49 -14.99 -7.72
C LEU A 336 11.47 -13.80 -7.70
N MET A 337 12.62 -13.93 -7.04
CA MET A 337 13.61 -12.85 -6.96
C MET A 337 14.26 -12.57 -8.32
N ALA A 338 14.48 -13.60 -9.15
CA ALA A 338 15.01 -13.41 -10.50
C ALA A 338 14.01 -12.65 -11.38
N LEU A 339 12.76 -13.11 -11.46
CA LEU A 339 11.72 -12.45 -12.26
C LEU A 339 11.35 -11.08 -11.69
N GLY A 340 11.29 -10.96 -10.37
CA GLY A 340 11.06 -9.69 -9.68
C GLY A 340 12.18 -8.67 -9.91
N GLY A 341 13.44 -9.11 -9.89
CA GLY A 341 14.58 -8.26 -10.23
C GLY A 341 14.53 -7.79 -11.69
N LEU A 342 14.22 -8.69 -12.63
CA LEU A 342 14.07 -8.32 -14.05
C LEU A 342 12.91 -7.33 -14.26
N ALA A 343 11.75 -7.62 -13.67
CA ALA A 343 10.59 -6.75 -13.74
C ALA A 343 10.85 -5.39 -13.07
N TYR A 344 11.58 -5.36 -11.95
CA TYR A 344 11.98 -4.12 -11.27
C TYR A 344 12.89 -3.25 -12.15
N LEU A 345 13.91 -3.85 -12.77
CA LEU A 345 14.82 -3.12 -13.66
C LEU A 345 14.10 -2.60 -14.91
N ALA A 346 13.17 -3.38 -15.44
CA ALA A 346 12.35 -2.98 -16.60
C ALA A 346 11.27 -1.95 -16.24
N MET A 347 10.85 -1.85 -14.98
CA MET A 347 9.75 -0.99 -14.56
C MET A 347 10.11 0.50 -14.75
N PRO A 348 9.27 1.28 -15.45
CA PRO A 348 9.43 2.73 -15.51
C PRO A 348 9.19 3.42 -14.16
N ARG A 349 9.74 4.62 -13.99
CA ARG A 349 9.49 5.51 -12.84
C ARG A 349 8.06 6.05 -12.88
N ILE A 350 7.59 6.47 -14.06
CA ILE A 350 6.21 6.92 -14.30
C ILE A 350 5.52 5.93 -15.22
N VAL A 351 4.31 5.50 -14.84
CA VAL A 351 3.39 4.70 -15.68
C VAL A 351 1.96 5.18 -15.41
N PHE A 352 1.14 5.35 -16.45
CA PHE A 352 -0.23 5.89 -16.32
C PHE A 352 -0.26 7.23 -15.57
N ASP A 353 0.75 8.07 -15.82
CA ASP A 353 0.89 9.38 -15.18
C ASP A 353 1.02 9.30 -13.64
N THR A 354 1.45 8.14 -13.13
CA THR A 354 1.65 7.90 -11.70
C THR A 354 3.14 7.72 -11.41
N TYR A 355 3.68 8.61 -10.58
CA TYR A 355 5.07 8.61 -10.15
C TYR A 355 5.39 7.44 -9.19
N MET A 356 6.67 7.06 -9.12
CA MET A 356 7.22 6.05 -8.19
C MET A 356 6.76 4.60 -8.46
N SER A 357 6.41 4.28 -9.71
CA SER A 357 5.93 2.94 -10.05
C SER A 357 6.97 1.84 -9.79
N ASP A 358 8.22 2.09 -10.14
CA ASP A 358 9.36 1.21 -9.86
C ASP A 358 9.69 1.12 -8.37
N GLN A 359 9.82 2.25 -7.68
CA GLN A 359 10.24 2.32 -6.27
C GLN A 359 9.30 1.64 -5.29
N ARG A 360 8.04 1.44 -5.68
CA ARG A 360 7.05 0.71 -4.87
C ARG A 360 7.33 -0.79 -4.86
N MET A 361 7.96 -1.34 -5.89
CA MET A 361 8.13 -2.79 -6.07
C MET A 361 8.95 -3.50 -4.99
N PRO A 362 10.12 -2.97 -4.57
CA PRO A 362 11.04 -3.70 -3.70
C PRO A 362 10.44 -4.10 -2.36
N ILE A 363 9.57 -3.27 -1.76
CA ILE A 363 8.98 -3.56 -0.45
C ILE A 363 8.01 -4.77 -0.52
N ALA A 364 7.20 -4.88 -1.59
CA ALA A 364 6.34 -6.04 -1.77
C ALA A 364 7.16 -7.32 -2.02
N LEU A 365 8.21 -7.23 -2.84
CA LEU A 365 9.14 -8.34 -3.05
C LEU A 365 9.85 -8.75 -1.75
N ALA A 366 10.19 -7.81 -0.88
CA ALA A 366 10.77 -8.10 0.43
C ALA A 366 9.83 -8.93 1.30
N PHE A 367 8.54 -8.58 1.39
CA PHE A 367 7.57 -9.40 2.12
C PHE A 367 7.42 -10.80 1.50
N MET A 368 7.35 -10.92 0.18
CA MET A 368 7.28 -12.23 -0.48
C MET A 368 8.56 -13.06 -0.28
N ALA A 369 9.74 -12.43 -0.32
CA ALA A 369 11.02 -13.07 -0.06
C ALA A 369 11.10 -13.59 1.38
N ILE A 370 10.68 -12.78 2.35
CA ILE A 370 10.61 -13.19 3.76
C ILE A 370 9.64 -14.38 3.92
N ALA A 371 8.51 -14.38 3.22
CA ALA A 371 7.59 -15.52 3.21
C ALA A 371 8.24 -16.79 2.61
N CYS A 372 9.22 -16.65 1.71
CA CYS A 372 9.96 -17.77 1.14
C CYS A 372 11.09 -18.29 2.04
N ALA A 373 11.43 -17.60 3.13
CA ALA A 373 12.49 -18.01 4.04
C ALA A 373 11.94 -18.81 5.24
N HIS A 374 12.77 -19.66 5.84
CA HIS A 374 12.44 -20.36 7.09
C HIS A 374 13.66 -20.48 7.98
N ILE A 375 13.48 -20.21 9.27
CA ILE A 375 14.53 -20.36 10.27
C ILE A 375 14.24 -21.55 11.17
N ASN A 376 15.24 -22.41 11.28
CA ASN A 376 15.26 -23.52 12.18
C ASN A 376 15.72 -23.05 13.58
N VAL A 377 14.78 -22.98 14.53
CA VAL A 377 15.02 -22.52 15.91
C VAL A 377 15.16 -23.66 16.93
N HIS A 378 15.47 -24.89 16.49
CA HIS A 378 15.63 -26.02 17.42
C HIS A 378 16.76 -25.77 18.45
N HIS A 379 17.79 -25.00 18.10
CA HIS A 379 18.86 -24.65 19.03
C HIS A 379 18.48 -23.43 19.91
N PRO A 380 18.62 -23.52 21.25
CA PRO A 380 18.28 -22.43 22.16
C PRO A 380 18.98 -21.10 21.85
N GLN A 381 20.22 -21.15 21.33
CA GLN A 381 20.97 -19.97 20.92
C GLN A 381 20.33 -19.27 19.71
N VAL A 382 19.93 -20.02 18.68
CA VAL A 382 19.24 -19.48 17.49
C VAL A 382 17.87 -18.92 17.87
N ARG A 383 17.15 -19.61 18.74
CA ARG A 383 15.86 -19.14 19.25
C ARG A 383 15.97 -17.83 20.03
N ARG A 384 16.92 -17.74 20.97
CA ARG A 384 17.18 -16.49 21.74
C ARG A 384 17.67 -15.39 20.81
N GLY A 385 18.61 -15.69 19.92
CA GLY A 385 19.10 -14.74 18.91
C GLY A 385 17.98 -14.19 18.04
N PHE A 386 17.10 -15.04 17.53
CA PHE A 386 15.93 -14.62 16.75
C PHE A 386 15.01 -13.70 17.56
N ALA A 387 14.67 -14.07 18.80
CA ALA A 387 13.83 -13.25 19.66
C ALA A 387 14.47 -11.88 19.95
N THR A 388 15.77 -11.86 20.25
CA THR A 388 16.52 -10.61 20.47
C THR A 388 16.52 -9.74 19.22
N VAL A 389 16.81 -10.30 18.05
CA VAL A 389 16.81 -9.55 16.78
C VAL A 389 15.41 -9.01 16.50
N LEU A 390 14.36 -9.82 16.64
CA LEU A 390 12.98 -9.39 16.44
C LEU A 390 12.60 -8.20 17.35
N VAL A 391 12.91 -8.31 18.64
CA VAL A 391 12.65 -7.23 19.61
C VAL A 391 13.46 -5.98 19.27
N LEU A 392 14.74 -6.11 18.94
CA LEU A 392 15.59 -4.97 18.59
C LEU A 392 15.10 -4.25 17.34
N LEU A 393 14.82 -4.99 16.25
CA LEU A 393 14.36 -4.39 15.01
C LEU A 393 13.02 -3.65 15.20
N LEU A 394 12.09 -4.27 15.94
CA LEU A 394 10.80 -3.64 16.22
C LEU A 394 10.95 -2.43 17.14
N ALA A 395 11.75 -2.54 18.20
CA ALA A 395 11.97 -1.45 19.14
C ALA A 395 12.61 -0.24 18.45
N ILE A 396 13.65 -0.46 17.63
CA ILE A 396 14.29 0.61 16.86
C ILE A 396 13.27 1.29 15.95
N ARG A 397 12.49 0.52 15.17
CA ARG A 397 11.54 1.13 14.23
C ARG A 397 10.41 1.87 14.94
N VAL A 398 9.78 1.25 15.93
CA VAL A 398 8.63 1.85 16.61
C VAL A 398 9.09 3.06 17.40
N PHE A 399 10.27 3.04 18.01
CA PHE A 399 10.82 4.22 18.68
C PHE A 399 11.14 5.35 17.69
N GLU A 400 11.75 5.04 16.53
CA GLU A 400 11.98 6.03 15.47
C GLU A 400 10.66 6.67 15.00
N VAL A 401 9.65 5.86 14.70
CA VAL A 401 8.36 6.36 14.22
C VAL A 401 7.64 7.17 15.31
N GLU A 402 7.57 6.63 16.53
CA GLU A 402 6.90 7.28 17.66
C GLU A 402 7.54 8.62 18.00
N THR A 403 8.88 8.69 18.06
CA THR A 403 9.58 9.95 18.37
C THR A 403 9.32 11.03 17.32
N VAL A 404 9.35 10.65 16.04
CA VAL A 404 9.08 11.60 14.95
C VAL A 404 7.61 12.00 14.91
N TRP A 405 6.69 11.05 15.06
CA TRP A 405 5.25 11.34 15.06
C TRP A 405 4.84 12.17 16.27
N ALA A 406 5.45 11.95 17.44
CA ALA A 406 5.28 12.80 18.61
C ALA A 406 5.70 14.25 18.34
N GLU A 407 6.84 14.48 17.67
CA GLU A 407 7.25 15.83 17.27
C GLU A 407 6.29 16.44 16.23
N GLN A 408 5.99 15.68 15.17
CA GLN A 408 5.15 16.12 14.06
C GLN A 408 3.69 16.34 14.49
N SER A 409 3.22 15.68 15.56
CA SER A 409 1.88 15.88 16.13
C SER A 409 1.65 17.34 16.55
N ARG A 410 2.70 18.07 16.95
CA ARG A 410 2.60 19.49 17.28
C ARG A 410 2.30 20.33 16.04
N VAL A 411 2.91 19.97 14.91
CA VAL A 411 2.68 20.63 13.61
C VAL A 411 1.26 20.36 13.14
N THR A 412 0.83 19.09 13.11
CA THR A 412 -0.52 18.72 12.65
C THR A 412 -1.62 19.25 13.56
N THR A 413 -1.40 19.29 14.88
CA THR A 413 -2.33 19.92 15.83
C THR A 413 -2.43 21.43 15.61
N SER A 414 -1.29 22.12 15.43
CA SER A 414 -1.27 23.56 15.12
C SER A 414 -1.99 23.85 13.80
N PHE A 415 -1.78 23.02 12.77
CA PHE A 415 -2.48 23.14 11.49
C PHE A 415 -3.98 22.92 11.63
N ARG A 416 -4.41 22.00 12.50
CA ARG A 416 -5.84 21.85 12.79
C ARG A 416 -6.41 23.10 13.44
N GLU A 417 -5.70 23.70 14.40
CA GLU A 417 -6.15 24.95 15.03
C GLU A 417 -6.27 26.08 14.01
N SER A 418 -5.35 26.19 13.04
CA SER A 418 -5.46 27.20 11.97
C SER A 418 -6.71 27.03 11.12
N THR A 419 -7.15 25.78 10.85
CA THR A 419 -8.42 25.56 10.12
C THR A 419 -9.64 26.12 10.87
N ARG A 420 -9.55 26.42 12.18
CA ARG A 420 -10.66 27.05 12.90
C ARG A 420 -10.96 28.47 12.48
N HIS A 421 -9.99 29.14 11.88
CA HIS A 421 -10.13 30.51 11.41
C HIS A 421 -10.67 30.60 9.97
N ILE A 422 -10.79 29.47 9.28
CA ILE A 422 -11.36 29.40 7.94
C ILE A 422 -12.88 29.38 8.03
N ALA A 423 -13.53 30.24 7.25
CA ALA A 423 -14.99 30.26 7.16
C ALA A 423 -15.49 28.94 6.52
N ARG A 424 -16.66 28.45 6.97
CA ARG A 424 -17.26 27.28 6.32
C ARG A 424 -17.60 27.59 4.86
N GLY A 425 -17.37 26.63 3.98
CA GLY A 425 -17.61 26.79 2.55
C GLY A 425 -16.68 27.78 1.85
N ALA A 426 -15.53 28.12 2.44
CA ALA A 426 -14.53 28.99 1.82
C ALA A 426 -13.71 28.27 0.73
N LYS A 427 -13.06 29.06 -0.13
CA LYS A 427 -12.09 28.59 -1.12
C LYS A 427 -10.67 28.84 -0.61
N VAL A 428 -9.85 27.79 -0.57
CA VAL A 428 -8.52 27.79 0.03
C VAL A 428 -7.47 27.43 -1.03
N LEU A 429 -6.56 28.37 -1.28
CA LEU A 429 -5.37 28.15 -2.10
C LEU A 429 -4.21 27.65 -1.24
N VAL A 430 -3.29 26.93 -1.88
CA VAL A 430 -2.03 26.46 -1.28
C VAL A 430 -0.87 26.95 -2.14
N ALA A 431 0.14 27.51 -1.50
CA ALA A 431 1.41 27.86 -2.11
C ALA A 431 2.58 27.38 -1.24
N TYR A 432 3.77 27.28 -1.83
CA TYR A 432 4.99 26.93 -1.13
C TYR A 432 5.85 28.17 -0.89
N GLY A 433 6.32 28.34 0.35
CA GLY A 433 7.32 29.34 0.70
C GLY A 433 8.72 28.95 0.21
N ASP A 434 8.99 27.64 0.17
CA ASP A 434 10.19 27.05 -0.44
C ASP A 434 9.75 26.12 -1.57
N ALA A 435 10.03 26.50 -2.82
CA ALA A 435 9.62 25.77 -4.01
C ALA A 435 10.25 24.37 -4.13
N GLN A 436 11.35 24.11 -3.41
CA GLN A 436 12.04 22.81 -3.42
C GLN A 436 11.59 21.88 -2.29
N ALA A 437 10.72 22.35 -1.39
CA ALA A 437 10.22 21.56 -0.28
C ALA A 437 9.13 20.56 -0.71
N GLY A 438 8.76 19.65 0.20
CA GLY A 438 7.68 18.68 0.00
C GLY A 438 8.15 17.26 -0.32
N GLU A 439 9.42 17.07 -0.69
CA GLU A 439 9.99 15.74 -0.95
C GLU A 439 10.63 15.09 0.29
N GLU A 440 11.08 15.90 1.24
CA GLU A 440 11.76 15.41 2.44
C GLU A 440 10.79 14.72 3.41
N THR A 441 11.27 13.72 4.16
CA THR A 441 10.41 12.99 5.10
C THR A 441 9.87 13.88 6.23
N ARG A 442 10.55 14.99 6.56
CA ARG A 442 10.06 15.98 7.54
C ARG A 442 8.90 16.83 7.02
N ASP A 443 8.69 16.88 5.70
CA ASP A 443 7.69 17.71 5.03
C ASP A 443 6.35 17.01 4.86
N LEU A 444 6.36 15.68 4.85
CA LEU A 444 5.17 14.83 4.65
C LEU A 444 3.93 15.23 5.48
N PRO A 445 4.03 15.65 6.77
CA PRO A 445 2.85 16.08 7.51
C PRO A 445 2.11 17.26 6.88
N LEU A 446 2.79 18.10 6.09
CA LEU A 446 2.25 19.35 5.55
C LEU A 446 1.80 19.24 4.09
N VAL A 447 2.40 18.36 3.28
CA VAL A 447 2.18 18.26 1.81
C VAL A 447 0.71 18.44 1.41
N HIS A 448 -0.21 17.68 2.04
CA HIS A 448 -1.64 17.80 1.81
C HIS A 448 -2.45 18.20 3.04
N ALA A 449 -1.82 18.83 4.04
CA ALA A 449 -2.49 19.20 5.29
C ALA A 449 -3.69 20.15 5.07
N ALA A 450 -3.64 21.00 4.04
CA ALA A 450 -4.73 21.91 3.68
C ALA A 450 -6.06 21.17 3.42
N SER A 451 -6.01 19.90 2.97
CA SER A 451 -7.20 19.04 2.76
C SER A 451 -8.01 18.85 4.04
N LEU A 452 -7.43 19.09 5.23
CA LEU A 452 -8.16 19.10 6.49
C LEU A 452 -9.29 20.14 6.51
N ALA A 453 -9.14 21.26 5.78
CA ALA A 453 -10.19 22.28 5.64
C ALA A 453 -11.45 21.74 4.92
N VAL A 454 -11.32 20.72 4.06
CA VAL A 454 -12.48 20.03 3.47
C VAL A 454 -13.29 19.32 4.55
N ILE A 455 -12.61 18.64 5.47
CA ILE A 455 -13.25 17.86 6.53
C ILE A 455 -13.86 18.79 7.60
N GLU A 456 -13.06 19.73 8.11
CA GLU A 456 -13.43 20.55 9.27
C GLU A 456 -14.27 21.78 8.90
N ARG A 457 -14.16 22.26 7.64
CA ARG A 457 -14.77 23.52 7.19
C ARG A 457 -15.55 23.41 5.89
N SER A 458 -15.68 22.23 5.30
CA SER A 458 -16.43 22.05 4.05
C SER A 458 -15.92 22.96 2.92
N ALA A 459 -14.61 23.24 2.96
CA ALA A 459 -13.95 24.16 2.04
C ALA A 459 -13.66 23.51 0.68
N LEU A 460 -13.54 24.33 -0.36
CA LEU A 460 -12.86 23.96 -1.60
C LEU A 460 -11.35 24.15 -1.38
N VAL A 461 -10.57 23.07 -1.45
CA VAL A 461 -9.11 23.13 -1.36
C VAL A 461 -8.52 22.89 -2.74
N ALA A 462 -7.65 23.81 -3.18
CA ALA A 462 -7.14 23.83 -4.55
C ALA A 462 -6.32 22.59 -4.94
N THR A 463 -5.66 21.94 -3.97
CA THR A 463 -4.76 20.80 -4.19
C THR A 463 -5.39 19.44 -3.84
N ASN A 464 -6.71 19.39 -3.62
CA ASN A 464 -7.40 18.13 -3.37
C ASN A 464 -7.37 17.23 -4.62
N PHE A 465 -7.14 15.93 -4.44
CA PHE A 465 -7.02 15.01 -5.57
C PHE A 465 -8.36 14.83 -6.29
N THR A 466 -8.49 15.50 -7.43
CA THR A 466 -9.68 15.45 -8.30
C THR A 466 -9.36 15.15 -9.77
N VAL A 467 -8.14 14.66 -10.00
CA VAL A 467 -7.53 14.39 -11.31
C VAL A 467 -8.33 13.34 -12.10
N PRO A 468 -8.69 13.65 -13.36
CA PRO A 468 -9.37 12.69 -14.21
C PRO A 468 -8.68 11.34 -14.41
N GLY A 469 -9.43 10.26 -14.20
CA GLY A 469 -8.94 8.90 -14.41
C GLY A 469 -8.02 8.36 -13.30
N LYS A 470 -7.65 9.20 -12.32
CA LYS A 470 -6.98 8.79 -11.08
C LYS A 470 -7.94 8.75 -9.89
N GLN A 471 -9.00 9.57 -9.91
CA GLN A 471 -9.96 9.73 -8.79
C GLN A 471 -11.42 9.73 -9.25
N VAL A 472 -12.32 9.25 -8.39
CA VAL A 472 -13.79 9.37 -8.57
C VAL A 472 -14.34 10.70 -8.10
N LEU A 473 -13.63 11.37 -7.19
CA LEU A 473 -13.98 12.71 -6.74
C LEU A 473 -13.64 13.73 -7.82
N ARG A 474 -14.59 14.61 -8.13
CA ARG A 474 -14.46 15.70 -9.10
C ARG A 474 -14.85 17.02 -8.49
N VAL A 475 -14.28 18.09 -9.02
CA VAL A 475 -14.77 19.45 -8.79
C VAL A 475 -15.80 19.77 -9.87
N ARG A 476 -16.90 20.41 -9.45
CA ARG A 476 -17.96 20.84 -10.38
C ARG A 476 -17.43 21.85 -11.38
N ALA A 477 -18.10 21.95 -12.53
CA ALA A 477 -17.64 22.74 -13.67
C ALA A 477 -17.39 24.22 -13.30
N GLU A 478 -18.19 24.78 -12.39
CA GLU A 478 -18.10 26.18 -11.95
C GLU A 478 -16.82 26.52 -11.18
N TYR A 479 -16.13 25.51 -10.63
CA TYR A 479 -14.92 25.68 -9.81
C TYR A 479 -13.71 24.95 -10.39
N ARG A 480 -13.83 24.36 -11.59
CA ARG A 480 -12.78 23.52 -12.16
C ARG A 480 -11.49 24.28 -12.45
N ASP A 481 -11.61 25.56 -12.80
CA ASP A 481 -10.48 26.45 -13.05
C ASP A 481 -9.86 27.00 -11.75
N GLN A 482 -10.36 26.58 -10.57
CA GLN A 482 -9.88 26.99 -9.24
C GLN A 482 -9.23 25.83 -8.47
N VAL A 483 -8.93 24.73 -9.14
CA VAL A 483 -8.26 23.57 -8.54
C VAL A 483 -7.22 22.97 -9.48
N ASP A 484 -6.22 22.33 -8.91
CA ASP A 484 -5.33 21.48 -9.67
C ASP A 484 -6.08 20.22 -10.15
N THR A 485 -6.08 20.01 -11.47
CA THR A 485 -6.66 18.83 -12.12
C THR A 485 -5.59 17.96 -12.79
N SER A 486 -4.32 18.27 -12.54
CA SER A 486 -3.15 17.67 -13.19
C SER A 486 -2.18 16.95 -12.26
N ASP A 487 -2.38 16.97 -10.93
CA ASP A 487 -1.47 16.35 -9.96
C ASP A 487 -0.10 17.07 -9.92
N GLY A 488 -0.14 18.40 -10.06
CA GLY A 488 1.02 19.27 -10.15
C GLY A 488 1.49 19.79 -8.79
N THR A 489 2.68 20.36 -8.78
CA THR A 489 3.22 21.05 -7.60
C THR A 489 2.47 22.38 -7.39
N PRO A 490 2.08 22.73 -6.15
CA PRO A 490 1.55 24.06 -5.85
C PRO A 490 2.53 25.16 -6.27
N PRO A 491 2.03 26.36 -6.65
CA PRO A 491 2.91 27.48 -6.98
C PRO A 491 3.74 27.90 -5.77
N SER A 492 4.91 28.46 -6.03
CA SER A 492 5.62 29.22 -5.02
C SER A 492 4.89 30.53 -4.72
N ILE A 493 5.14 31.09 -3.54
CA ILE A 493 4.59 32.39 -3.17
C ILE A 493 5.14 33.52 -4.05
N GLU A 494 6.37 33.41 -4.53
CA GLU A 494 7.00 34.34 -5.46
C GLU A 494 6.22 34.35 -6.79
N GLU A 495 5.95 33.18 -7.35
CA GLU A 495 5.13 33.03 -8.57
C GLU A 495 3.71 33.60 -8.40
N LEU A 496 3.09 33.44 -7.22
CA LEU A 496 1.77 34.04 -6.96
C LEU A 496 1.79 35.56 -7.00
N ILE A 497 2.84 36.18 -6.45
CA ILE A 497 2.97 37.64 -6.38
C ILE A 497 3.32 38.20 -7.76
N GLU A 498 4.28 37.58 -8.47
CA GLU A 498 4.63 37.97 -9.85
C GLU A 498 3.43 37.90 -10.79
N ALA A 499 2.54 36.92 -10.60
CA ALA A 499 1.32 36.77 -11.41
C ALA A 499 0.30 37.91 -11.25
N VAL A 500 0.37 38.68 -10.16
CA VAL A 500 -0.45 39.89 -9.99
C VAL A 500 0.09 41.01 -10.87
N GLU A 501 1.41 41.05 -11.10
CA GLU A 501 2.08 42.09 -11.89
C GLU A 501 2.10 41.77 -13.40
N ASP A 502 2.26 40.50 -13.76
CA ASP A 502 2.29 40.03 -15.16
C ASP A 502 1.43 38.77 -15.37
N GLU A 503 0.18 38.99 -15.84
CA GLU A 503 -0.75 37.92 -16.15
C GLU A 503 -0.27 36.97 -17.27
N SER A 504 0.73 37.36 -18.07
CA SER A 504 1.23 36.55 -19.19
C SER A 504 2.02 35.32 -18.73
N ILE A 505 2.51 35.32 -17.48
CA ILE A 505 3.29 34.24 -16.87
C ILE A 505 2.42 32.98 -16.61
N VAL A 506 1.09 33.12 -16.51
CA VAL A 506 0.21 32.12 -15.85
C VAL A 506 -1.00 31.73 -16.69
N MET A 507 -0.93 31.86 -18.01
CA MET A 507 -2.11 31.87 -18.90
C MET A 507 -2.97 30.58 -18.89
N SER A 508 -2.57 29.53 -18.17
CA SER A 508 -3.35 28.29 -17.99
C SER A 508 -3.34 27.69 -16.56
N ALA A 509 -2.93 28.43 -15.53
CA ALA A 509 -2.91 27.88 -14.17
C ALA A 509 -4.19 28.19 -13.38
N TYR A 510 -4.61 27.24 -12.52
CA TYR A 510 -5.84 27.36 -11.72
C TYR A 510 -5.79 28.49 -10.67
N TRP A 511 -4.60 29.03 -10.43
CA TRP A 511 -4.33 30.10 -9.47
C TRP A 511 -4.12 31.46 -10.15
N LYS A 512 -4.37 31.58 -11.47
CA LYS A 512 -4.19 32.85 -12.21
C LYS A 512 -4.92 34.02 -11.55
N GLN A 513 -6.17 33.80 -11.13
CA GLN A 513 -7.01 34.84 -10.52
C GLN A 513 -7.09 34.69 -9.00
N TRP A 514 -5.97 34.32 -8.36
CA TRP A 514 -6.03 33.85 -6.98
C TRP A 514 -6.55 34.88 -5.97
N THR A 515 -6.31 36.17 -6.23
CA THR A 515 -6.74 37.28 -5.39
C THR A 515 -8.26 37.48 -5.36
N THR A 516 -8.96 37.08 -6.43
CA THR A 516 -10.42 37.14 -6.54
C THR A 516 -11.07 35.80 -6.23
N ASP A 517 -10.43 34.70 -6.67
CA ASP A 517 -11.02 33.37 -6.64
C ASP A 517 -10.89 32.65 -5.30
N PHE A 518 -9.96 33.04 -4.42
CA PHE A 518 -9.81 32.38 -3.12
C PHE A 518 -10.14 33.33 -1.97
N ASP A 519 -10.51 32.78 -0.82
CA ASP A 519 -10.77 33.53 0.41
C ASP A 519 -9.54 33.49 1.35
N TYR A 520 -8.82 32.37 1.31
CA TYR A 520 -7.66 32.09 2.17
C TYR A 520 -6.52 31.49 1.36
N LEU A 521 -5.29 31.76 1.82
CA LEU A 521 -4.06 31.20 1.27
C LEU A 521 -3.28 30.52 2.40
N TYR A 522 -2.98 29.23 2.25
CA TYR A 522 -1.92 28.59 3.03
C TYR A 522 -0.60 28.73 2.29
N VAL A 523 0.40 29.29 2.94
CA VAL A 523 1.80 29.17 2.51
C VAL A 523 2.46 28.10 3.36
N LEU A 524 2.87 27.01 2.74
CA LEU A 524 3.50 25.86 3.40
C LEU A 524 5.02 25.93 3.27
N PHE A 525 5.72 25.18 4.13
CA PHE A 525 7.17 25.06 4.14
C PHE A 525 7.91 26.38 4.40
N THR A 526 7.27 27.30 5.12
CA THR A 526 7.87 28.59 5.46
C THR A 526 9.06 28.45 6.40
N GLU A 527 9.95 29.44 6.37
CA GLU A 527 11.02 29.60 7.36
C GLU A 527 10.47 30.07 8.71
N ARG A 528 11.32 30.15 9.74
CA ARG A 528 10.89 30.50 11.12
C ARG A 528 10.44 31.95 11.27
N ASP A 529 11.02 32.86 10.50
CA ASP A 529 10.76 34.30 10.57
C ASP A 529 10.14 34.75 9.23
N TYR A 530 9.13 34.00 8.77
CA TYR A 530 8.51 34.23 7.48
C TYR A 530 7.65 35.49 7.50
N GLU A 531 8.18 36.57 6.92
CA GLU A 531 7.46 37.83 6.80
C GLU A 531 6.32 37.73 5.79
N ASN A 532 5.27 38.53 6.01
CA ASN A 532 4.17 38.62 5.07
C ASN A 532 4.69 39.22 3.75
N PRO A 533 4.67 38.47 2.64
CA PRO A 533 5.32 38.89 1.41
C PRO A 533 4.54 39.98 0.66
N ASP A 534 3.24 40.15 0.95
CA ASP A 534 2.43 41.25 0.44
C ASP A 534 1.38 41.68 1.48
N PRO A 535 1.72 42.61 2.39
CA PRO A 535 0.79 43.11 3.42
C PRO A 535 -0.42 43.88 2.88
N ALA A 536 -0.43 44.28 1.61
CA ALA A 536 -1.61 44.91 1.00
C ALA A 536 -2.66 43.84 0.68
N LEU A 537 -2.25 42.76 0.02
CA LEU A 537 -3.16 41.69 -0.41
C LEU A 537 -3.43 40.62 0.66
N LEU A 538 -2.51 40.42 1.61
CA LEU A 538 -2.57 39.33 2.57
C LEU A 538 -2.64 39.84 4.00
N THR A 539 -3.61 39.34 4.76
CA THR A 539 -3.68 39.54 6.21
C THR A 539 -3.33 38.25 6.93
N THR A 540 -2.26 38.25 7.74
CA THR A 540 -1.89 37.07 8.55
C THR A 540 -2.98 36.74 9.56
N ILE A 541 -3.50 35.52 9.50
CA ILE A 541 -4.56 35.04 10.42
C ILE A 541 -3.99 34.08 11.46
N TYR A 542 -3.05 33.23 11.06
CA TYR A 542 -2.44 32.25 11.93
C TYR A 542 -1.03 31.92 11.45
N GLU A 543 -0.08 31.85 12.37
CA GLU A 543 1.29 31.47 12.11
C GLU A 543 1.60 30.15 12.82
N GLY A 544 2.04 29.16 12.04
CA GLY A 544 2.41 27.84 12.52
C GLY A 544 3.87 27.51 12.20
N ARG A 545 4.35 26.40 12.77
CA ARG A 545 5.70 25.92 12.47
C ARG A 545 5.74 25.44 11.02
N ARG A 546 6.42 26.20 10.15
CA ARG A 546 6.58 25.95 8.71
C ARG A 546 5.30 26.06 7.89
N PHE A 547 4.32 26.85 8.35
CA PHE A 547 3.21 27.27 7.52
C PHE A 547 2.60 28.56 8.04
N VAL A 548 1.96 29.34 7.17
CA VAL A 548 1.18 30.52 7.53
C VAL A 548 -0.17 30.47 6.82
N LEU A 549 -1.22 30.86 7.54
CA LEU A 549 -2.55 31.06 6.98
C LEU A 549 -2.82 32.56 6.82
N TYR A 550 -3.09 32.96 5.58
CA TYR A 550 -3.50 34.31 5.23
C TYR A 550 -4.98 34.36 4.86
N ARG A 551 -5.62 35.50 5.15
CA ARG A 551 -6.86 35.94 4.51
C ARG A 551 -6.49 36.82 3.33
N ILE A 552 -7.13 36.58 2.19
CA ILE A 552 -6.94 37.36 0.97
C ILE A 552 -7.87 38.58 1.01
N ASN A 553 -7.30 39.78 0.89
CA ASN A 553 -8.01 41.05 1.01
C ASN A 553 -8.65 41.45 -0.33
N ARG A 554 -9.90 41.03 -0.58
CA ARG A 554 -10.63 41.35 -1.82
C ARG A 554 -10.88 42.85 -2.05
N SER A 555 -11.02 43.63 -0.97
CA SER A 555 -11.52 45.01 -1.01
C SER A 555 -10.51 46.06 -1.49
N GLN A 556 -9.21 45.76 -1.56
CA GLN A 556 -8.21 46.73 -2.02
C GLN A 556 -8.07 46.78 -3.56
N LEU A 557 -8.49 45.74 -4.28
CA LEU A 557 -8.40 45.68 -5.74
C LEU A 557 -9.53 46.43 -6.46
N GLU A 558 -10.73 46.47 -5.87
CA GLU A 558 -11.85 47.28 -6.41
C GLU A 558 -11.57 48.79 -6.31
N ALA A 559 -10.71 49.22 -5.38
CA ALA A 559 -10.33 50.62 -5.21
C ALA A 559 -9.24 51.08 -6.20
N THR A 560 -8.40 50.17 -6.69
CA THR A 560 -7.37 50.45 -7.72
C THR A 560 -7.88 50.26 -9.14
N ALA A 561 -8.85 49.39 -9.39
CA ALA A 561 -9.50 49.25 -10.71
C ALA A 561 -10.53 50.37 -11.00
N GLY A 562 -10.89 51.17 -10.00
CA GLY A 562 -11.85 52.28 -10.09
C GLY A 562 -11.23 53.68 -10.19
N ASN A 563 -9.90 53.80 -10.36
CA ASN A 563 -9.19 55.08 -10.46
C ASN A 563 -8.52 55.29 -11.82
#